data_AF-A0ABC8UE57-F1
#
_entry.id   AF-A0ABC8UE57-F1
#
_cell.length_a   1.000
_cell.length_b   1.000
_cell.length_c   1.000
_cell.angle_alpha   90.00
_cell.angle_beta   90.00
_cell.angle_gamma   90.00
#
_symmetry.space_group_name_H-M   'P 1'
#
loop_
_entity.id
_entity.type
_entity.pdbx_description
1 polymer ?
#
loop_
_entity_poly.entity_id
_entity_poly.type
_entity_poly.pdbx_seq_one_letter_code
_entity_poly.pdbx_strand_id
1 'polypeptide(L)'
;MFGTSEELFDFIASGLAKFAQKEGGNFHLPSGRTREIGFTFSFPVKQTSIASGILMKWTKGFAVSGTAGKDVVACLNEALERQRLDMQVSALVNDTVGTLAGARYWDDDVMVAVILGTGTNACYVECVDAIPKLQGQKSTSGRTIVNTEWGAFSNGLPLTEFDREMDAESINSGEQIFEKTISGMYLGEIVRRVLFKMAEAGALFGESVPEKLSIPFVLRTPDMSAMQQDNSRDLEAVGSILYDAAGVNSDLSARKIVIEVCDTIAKRGGRLAGAGIVGILQKMDSESSIFGKRTVVAMDGGLYEHYPQYRRYLQDAVTELLGSEISKNIVIEHSKDGSGIGAALLAATNSKYDHDL
;
A
#
# COMPACT_ATOMS: atom_id res chain seq x y z
N MET A 1 -0.55 8.23 -14.81
CA MET A 1 -0.73 9.70 -14.81
C MET A 1 0.41 10.32 -15.60
N PHE A 2 0.09 11.18 -16.57
CA PHE A 2 1.06 11.86 -17.44
C PHE A 2 0.94 13.38 -17.22
N GLY A 3 2.05 14.09 -17.32
CA GLY A 3 2.10 15.54 -17.13
C GLY A 3 3.51 16.03 -16.80
N THR A 4 3.61 17.28 -16.41
CA THR A 4 4.82 17.93 -15.92
C THR A 4 4.83 18.02 -14.39
N SER A 5 6.03 18.18 -13.82
CA SER A 5 6.18 18.42 -12.39
C SER A 5 5.34 19.61 -11.91
N GLU A 6 5.35 20.70 -12.67
CA GLU A 6 4.60 21.92 -12.31
C GLU A 6 3.08 21.65 -12.26
N GLU A 7 2.52 21.02 -13.28
CA GLU A 7 1.08 20.68 -13.33
C GLU A 7 0.65 19.80 -12.15
N LEU A 8 1.47 18.81 -11.76
CA LEU A 8 1.16 17.93 -10.64
C LEU A 8 1.12 18.70 -9.32
N PHE A 9 2.16 19.47 -9.00
CA PHE A 9 2.24 20.15 -7.70
C PHE A 9 1.30 21.36 -7.62
N ASP A 10 1.03 22.05 -8.73
CA ASP A 10 0.02 23.11 -8.77
C ASP A 10 -1.40 22.54 -8.59
N PHE A 11 -1.67 21.37 -9.16
CA PHE A 11 -2.93 20.67 -8.91
C PHE A 11 -3.09 20.33 -7.42
N ILE A 12 -2.04 19.81 -6.77
CA ILE A 12 -2.04 19.50 -5.33
C ILE A 12 -2.26 20.78 -4.50
N ALA A 13 -1.50 21.84 -4.75
CA ALA A 13 -1.63 23.12 -4.05
C ALA A 13 -3.03 23.73 -4.23
N SER A 14 -3.65 23.59 -5.40
CA SER A 14 -5.03 24.04 -5.64
C SER A 14 -6.06 23.25 -4.82
N GLY A 15 -5.83 21.95 -4.65
CA GLY A 15 -6.60 21.11 -3.74
C GLY A 15 -6.50 21.59 -2.29
N LEU A 16 -5.28 21.89 -1.82
CA LEU A 16 -5.03 22.42 -0.47
C LEU A 16 -5.67 23.80 -0.26
N ALA A 17 -5.60 24.69 -1.25
CA ALA A 17 -6.27 26.00 -1.20
C ALA A 17 -7.78 25.84 -0.97
N LYS A 18 -8.43 24.99 -1.77
CA LYS A 18 -9.87 24.71 -1.66
C LYS A 18 -10.22 24.04 -0.34
N PHE A 19 -9.35 23.18 0.19
CA PHE A 19 -9.55 22.55 1.49
C PHE A 19 -9.48 23.57 2.62
N ALA A 20 -8.44 24.40 2.67
CA ALA A 20 -8.30 25.42 3.72
C ALA A 20 -9.43 26.46 3.69
N GLN A 21 -9.95 26.80 2.52
CA GLN A 21 -11.14 27.67 2.42
C GLN A 21 -12.38 27.07 3.11
N LYS A 22 -12.52 25.74 3.14
CA LYS A 22 -13.65 25.06 3.81
C LYS A 22 -13.59 25.15 5.33
N GLU A 23 -12.43 25.45 5.92
CA GLU A 23 -12.34 25.72 7.36
C GLU A 23 -13.19 26.94 7.75
N GLY A 24 -13.54 27.81 6.79
CA GLY A 24 -14.46 28.93 7.01
C GLY A 24 -13.94 29.96 8.01
N GLY A 25 -12.63 30.01 8.24
CA GLY A 25 -12.02 30.83 9.29
C GLY A 25 -12.25 30.28 10.70
N ASN A 26 -12.80 29.08 10.88
CA ASN A 26 -12.96 28.50 12.22
C ASN A 26 -11.62 28.13 12.86
N PHE A 27 -10.57 27.97 12.05
CA PHE A 27 -9.22 27.69 12.51
C PHE A 27 -8.33 28.91 12.32
N HIS A 28 -8.01 29.59 13.43
CA HIS A 28 -7.07 30.69 13.47
C HIS A 28 -5.75 30.21 14.07
N LEU A 29 -4.68 30.28 13.27
CA LEU A 29 -3.35 30.07 13.80
C LEU A 29 -2.97 31.22 14.74
N PRO A 30 -2.20 30.96 15.81
CA PRO A 30 -1.58 32.01 16.60
C PRO A 30 -0.78 32.97 15.71
N SER A 31 -0.72 34.25 16.11
CA SER A 31 0.02 35.26 15.35
C SER A 31 1.49 34.85 15.17
N GLY A 32 2.02 35.01 13.95
CA GLY A 32 3.37 34.58 13.59
C GLY A 32 3.51 33.08 13.28
N ARG A 33 2.41 32.30 13.34
CA ARG A 33 2.40 30.90 12.92
C ARG A 33 1.86 30.72 11.51
N THR A 34 2.41 29.73 10.81
CA THR A 34 2.07 29.29 9.46
C THR A 34 1.59 27.84 9.52
N ARG A 35 0.70 27.41 8.61
CA ARG A 35 0.16 26.04 8.65
C ARG A 35 1.27 25.05 8.30
N GLU A 36 1.44 24.03 9.13
CA GLU A 36 2.43 22.98 8.90
C GLU A 36 1.77 21.75 8.28
N ILE A 37 2.38 21.23 7.21
CA ILE A 37 1.87 20.11 6.42
C ILE A 37 2.76 18.88 6.66
N GLY A 38 2.11 17.78 7.02
CA GLY A 38 2.67 16.44 6.83
C GLY A 38 2.39 15.98 5.41
N PHE A 39 3.44 15.87 4.60
CA PHE A 39 3.34 15.49 3.20
C PHE A 39 3.63 14.00 3.03
N THR A 40 2.57 13.19 3.00
CA THR A 40 2.69 11.78 2.62
C THR A 40 2.94 11.65 1.12
N PHE A 41 4.11 11.13 0.75
CA PHE A 41 4.51 10.94 -0.64
C PHE A 41 4.97 9.49 -0.89
N SER A 42 4.01 8.64 -1.26
CA SER A 42 4.15 7.18 -1.37
C SER A 42 4.86 6.70 -2.64
N PHE A 43 6.05 7.23 -2.90
CA PHE A 43 6.93 6.82 -4.00
C PHE A 43 8.35 6.60 -3.49
N PRO A 44 9.20 5.86 -4.24
CA PRO A 44 10.61 5.71 -3.90
C PRO A 44 11.30 7.07 -3.81
N VAL A 45 11.61 7.50 -2.59
CA VAL A 45 12.28 8.77 -2.29
C VAL A 45 13.56 8.50 -1.51
N LYS A 46 14.66 9.14 -1.94
CA LYS A 46 15.85 9.29 -1.12
C LYS A 46 15.63 10.46 -0.17
N GLN A 47 15.08 10.16 1.01
CA GLN A 47 14.84 11.16 2.03
C GLN A 47 16.18 11.65 2.59
N THR A 48 16.40 12.97 2.55
CA THR A 48 17.66 13.61 2.97
C THR A 48 17.53 14.33 4.32
N SER A 49 16.30 14.65 4.74
CA SER A 49 15.94 15.14 6.07
C SER A 49 14.46 14.83 6.35
N ILE A 50 13.95 15.19 7.53
CA ILE A 50 12.52 15.05 7.81
C ILE A 50 11.65 15.82 6.80
N ALA A 51 12.11 16.96 6.29
CA ALA A 51 11.36 17.83 5.39
C ALA A 51 12.02 17.99 4.00
N SER A 52 12.75 16.97 3.52
CA SER A 52 13.33 16.99 2.17
C SER A 52 13.55 15.58 1.63
N GLY A 53 13.30 15.37 0.34
CA GLY A 53 13.50 14.06 -0.26
C GLY A 53 13.46 14.05 -1.78
N ILE A 54 14.45 13.39 -2.36
CA ILE A 54 14.63 13.31 -3.80
C ILE A 54 13.81 12.15 -4.35
N LEU A 55 12.86 12.42 -5.25
CA LEU A 55 12.16 11.35 -5.97
C LEU A 55 13.17 10.55 -6.80
N MET A 56 13.26 9.25 -6.56
CA MET A 56 14.18 8.38 -7.29
C MET A 56 13.57 7.95 -8.62
N LYS A 57 12.34 7.41 -8.58
CA LYS A 57 11.59 6.97 -9.75
C LYS A 57 10.11 6.93 -9.46
N TRP A 58 9.30 7.16 -10.49
CA TRP A 58 7.86 6.93 -10.41
C TRP A 58 7.53 5.44 -10.40
N THR A 59 6.46 5.07 -9.70
CA THR A 59 5.88 3.73 -9.66
C THR A 59 4.36 3.84 -9.88
N LYS A 60 3.61 2.73 -9.75
CA LYS A 60 2.13 2.74 -9.76
C LYS A 60 1.50 3.38 -11.02
N GLY A 61 2.17 3.29 -12.18
CA GLY A 61 1.68 3.86 -13.44
C GLY A 61 1.83 5.39 -13.57
N PHE A 62 2.62 6.03 -12.71
CA PHE A 62 2.98 7.44 -12.84
C PHE A 62 4.15 7.63 -13.83
N ALA A 63 4.05 8.65 -14.66
CA ALA A 63 5.07 9.05 -15.63
C ALA A 63 5.07 10.58 -15.77
N VAL A 64 5.37 11.28 -14.67
CA VAL A 64 5.41 12.75 -14.62
C VAL A 64 6.81 13.23 -14.95
N SER A 65 6.90 14.03 -16.02
CA SER A 65 8.15 14.53 -16.56
C SER A 65 8.77 15.61 -15.67
N GLY A 66 10.09 15.53 -15.49
CA GLY A 66 10.87 16.57 -14.79
C GLY A 66 10.78 16.57 -13.27
N THR A 67 10.20 15.55 -12.63
CA THR A 67 10.18 15.40 -11.16
C THR A 67 11.24 14.43 -10.64
N ALA A 68 11.56 13.37 -11.37
CA ALA A 68 12.60 12.42 -10.95
C ALA A 68 13.96 13.14 -10.80
N GLY A 69 14.64 12.90 -9.69
CA GLY A 69 15.87 13.60 -9.30
C GLY A 69 15.67 14.94 -8.60
N LYS A 70 14.43 15.41 -8.40
CA LYS A 70 14.13 16.64 -7.65
C LYS A 70 13.63 16.36 -6.24
N ASP A 71 13.82 17.36 -5.38
CA ASP A 71 13.24 17.38 -4.04
C ASP A 71 11.73 17.68 -4.11
N VAL A 72 10.91 16.70 -3.74
CA VAL A 72 9.45 16.82 -3.85
C VAL A 72 8.86 17.80 -2.84
N VAL A 73 9.55 18.05 -1.72
CA VAL A 73 9.14 19.05 -0.74
C VAL A 73 9.35 20.45 -1.30
N ALA A 74 10.50 20.69 -1.93
CA ALA A 74 10.76 21.95 -2.62
C ALA A 74 9.72 22.19 -3.72
N CYS A 75 9.42 21.18 -4.55
CA CYS A 75 8.41 21.31 -5.59
C CYS A 75 7.02 21.66 -5.05
N LEU A 76 6.60 21.09 -3.92
CA LEU A 76 5.32 21.42 -3.30
C LEU A 76 5.34 22.83 -2.68
N ASN A 77 6.40 23.20 -1.95
CA ASN A 77 6.52 24.53 -1.36
C ASN A 77 6.50 25.63 -2.44
N GLU A 78 7.20 25.45 -3.56
CA GLU A 78 7.15 26.38 -4.70
C GLU A 78 5.73 26.52 -5.27
N ALA A 79 4.95 25.42 -5.33
CA ALA A 79 3.55 25.46 -5.77
C ALA A 79 2.64 26.18 -4.77
N LEU A 80 2.86 25.99 -3.46
CA LEU A 80 2.16 26.72 -2.39
C LEU A 80 2.44 28.23 -2.48
N GLU A 81 3.69 28.62 -2.72
CA GLU A 81 4.10 30.02 -2.92
C GLU A 81 3.44 30.64 -4.16
N ARG A 82 3.45 29.94 -5.31
CA ARG A 82 2.76 30.39 -6.54
C ARG A 82 1.28 30.66 -6.29
N GLN A 83 0.64 29.88 -5.42
CA GLN A 83 -0.77 30.04 -5.06
C GLN A 83 -1.00 30.96 -3.84
N ARG A 84 0.06 31.54 -3.27
CA ARG A 84 0.03 32.44 -2.10
C ARG A 84 -0.63 31.80 -0.88
N LEU A 85 -0.39 30.50 -0.68
CA LEU A 85 -0.87 29.78 0.49
C LEU A 85 0.13 29.91 1.64
N ASP A 86 -0.34 30.35 2.80
CA ASP A 86 0.46 30.46 4.01
C ASP A 86 0.59 29.08 4.71
N MET A 87 1.31 28.18 4.05
CA MET A 87 1.51 26.80 4.46
C MET A 87 2.94 26.35 4.13
N GLN A 88 3.50 25.46 4.94
CA GLN A 88 4.83 24.90 4.74
C GLN A 88 4.83 23.41 5.06
N VAL A 89 5.56 22.61 4.27
CA VAL A 89 5.80 21.21 4.59
C VAL A 89 6.82 21.10 5.74
N SER A 90 6.41 20.51 6.86
CA SER A 90 7.28 20.26 8.03
C SER A 90 7.76 18.82 8.12
N ALA A 91 7.08 17.89 7.45
CA ALA A 91 7.52 16.50 7.35
C ALA A 91 7.15 15.89 5.99
N LEU A 92 8.12 15.25 5.35
CA LEU A 92 7.94 14.33 4.25
C LEU A 92 7.84 12.91 4.81
N VAL A 93 6.75 12.22 4.48
CA VAL A 93 6.36 10.97 5.13
C VAL A 93 6.10 9.90 4.07
N ASN A 94 6.57 8.67 4.30
CA ASN A 94 6.09 7.51 3.55
C ASN A 94 4.75 7.06 4.15
N ASP A 95 3.75 6.69 3.35
CA ASP A 95 2.41 6.32 3.83
C ASP A 95 2.41 5.25 4.93
N THR A 96 3.31 4.29 4.82
CA THR A 96 3.42 3.18 5.76
C THR A 96 4.02 3.66 7.09
N VAL A 97 4.97 4.60 7.02
CA VAL A 97 5.53 5.28 8.20
C VAL A 97 4.48 6.18 8.85
N GLY A 98 3.68 6.90 8.06
CA GLY A 98 2.52 7.63 8.56
C GLY A 98 1.56 6.70 9.28
N THR A 99 1.21 5.56 8.66
CA THR A 99 0.34 4.55 9.27
C THR A 99 0.87 4.04 10.60
N LEU A 100 2.17 3.76 10.67
CA LEU A 100 2.83 3.38 11.91
C LEU A 100 2.71 4.48 12.97
N ALA A 101 3.03 5.72 12.63
CA ALA A 101 2.98 6.86 13.55
C ALA A 101 1.55 7.15 14.04
N GLY A 102 0.57 7.09 13.14
CA GLY A 102 -0.85 7.29 13.46
C GLY A 102 -1.40 6.24 14.40
N ALA A 103 -1.10 4.96 14.16
CA ALA A 103 -1.50 3.88 15.05
C ALA A 103 -0.75 3.93 16.39
N ARG A 104 0.57 4.15 16.35
CA ARG A 104 1.43 4.22 17.53
C ARG A 104 1.04 5.34 18.50
N TYR A 105 0.49 6.44 18.01
CA TYR A 105 0.00 7.52 18.86
C TYR A 105 -1.09 7.05 19.84
N TRP A 106 -1.86 6.02 19.48
CA TRP A 106 -2.93 5.47 20.32
C TRP A 106 -2.54 4.17 21.03
N ASP A 107 -1.57 3.42 20.50
CA ASP A 107 -1.15 2.13 21.02
C ASP A 107 0.38 1.94 20.95
N ASP A 108 1.03 1.94 22.11
CA ASP A 108 2.49 1.79 22.25
C ASP A 108 3.04 0.40 21.87
N ASP A 109 2.18 -0.60 21.67
CA ASP A 109 2.60 -1.92 21.19
C ASP A 109 2.66 -1.98 19.66
N VAL A 110 2.28 -0.91 18.95
CA VAL A 110 2.42 -0.81 17.49
C VAL A 110 3.89 -0.78 17.10
N MET A 111 4.33 -1.84 16.44
CA MET A 111 5.73 -2.02 16.07
C MET A 111 5.92 -2.25 14.56
N VAL A 112 4.86 -2.63 13.86
CA VAL A 112 4.87 -2.88 12.41
C VAL A 112 3.67 -2.16 11.80
N ALA A 113 3.85 -1.57 10.63
CA ALA A 113 2.75 -1.10 9.81
C ALA A 113 2.87 -1.66 8.39
N VAL A 114 1.73 -1.97 7.79
CA VAL A 114 1.62 -2.56 6.46
C VAL A 114 0.53 -1.87 5.66
N ILE A 115 0.87 -1.48 4.44
CA ILE A 115 -0.09 -1.04 3.43
C ILE A 115 -0.40 -2.21 2.49
N LEU A 116 -1.67 -2.55 2.36
CA LEU A 116 -2.21 -3.46 1.35
C LEU A 116 -3.37 -2.75 0.64
N GLY A 117 -3.07 -2.07 -0.46
CA GLY A 117 -4.02 -1.36 -1.31
C GLY A 117 -3.73 -1.62 -2.77
N THR A 118 -3.76 -0.58 -3.60
CA THR A 118 -3.30 -0.66 -5.00
C THR A 118 -1.84 -1.12 -5.07
N GLY A 119 -0.97 -0.55 -4.24
CA GLY A 119 0.39 -1.03 -4.00
C GLY A 119 0.52 -1.73 -2.66
N THR A 120 1.74 -2.07 -2.29
CA THR A 120 2.04 -2.62 -0.96
C THR A 120 3.39 -2.18 -0.44
N ASN A 121 3.44 -1.93 0.87
CA ASN A 121 4.69 -1.63 1.57
C ASN A 121 4.57 -2.03 3.06
N ALA A 122 5.71 -2.15 3.73
CA ALA A 122 5.78 -2.35 5.17
C ALA A 122 6.86 -1.48 5.79
N CYS A 123 6.64 -1.09 7.04
CA CYS A 123 7.68 -0.50 7.88
C CYS A 123 7.59 -1.06 9.30
N TYR A 124 8.69 -0.97 10.05
CA TYR A 124 8.73 -1.44 11.43
C TYR A 124 9.72 -0.63 12.25
N VAL A 125 9.57 -0.70 13.57
CA VAL A 125 10.48 -0.10 14.54
C VAL A 125 11.64 -1.06 14.80
N GLU A 126 12.87 -0.60 14.54
CA GLU A 126 14.11 -1.39 14.67
C GLU A 126 15.10 -0.72 15.64
N CYS A 127 15.97 -1.55 16.24
CA CYS A 127 17.11 -1.09 17.00
C CYS A 127 18.20 -0.52 16.07
N VAL A 128 18.67 0.70 16.33
CA VAL A 128 19.71 1.35 15.50
C VAL A 128 20.99 0.52 15.50
N ASP A 129 21.32 -0.14 16.61
CA ASP A 129 22.52 -0.98 16.73
C ASP A 129 22.48 -2.22 15.82
N ALA A 130 21.27 -2.67 15.47
CA ALA A 130 21.05 -3.78 14.54
C ALA A 130 21.18 -3.38 13.06
N ILE A 131 21.50 -2.12 12.75
CA ILE A 131 21.58 -1.59 11.39
C ILE A 131 23.03 -1.17 11.06
N PRO A 132 23.85 -2.06 10.46
CA PRO A 132 25.26 -1.78 10.18
C PRO A 132 25.51 -0.49 9.39
N LYS A 133 24.64 -0.15 8.44
CA LYS A 133 24.75 1.07 7.63
C LYS A 133 24.54 2.39 8.41
N LEU A 134 24.01 2.32 9.63
CA LEU A 134 23.80 3.48 10.50
C LEU A 134 24.74 3.50 11.71
N GLN A 135 25.70 2.57 11.80
CA GLN A 135 26.69 2.55 12.88
C GLN A 135 27.43 3.90 12.97
N GLY A 136 27.48 4.46 14.18
CA GLY A 136 28.08 5.77 14.45
C GLY A 136 27.14 6.97 14.33
N GLN A 137 25.89 6.78 13.91
CA GLN A 137 24.87 7.84 14.00
C GLN A 137 24.31 7.93 15.42
N LYS A 138 24.15 9.14 15.95
CA LYS A 138 23.53 9.37 17.25
C LYS A 138 22.01 9.23 17.12
N SER A 139 21.42 8.26 17.82
CA SER A 139 19.98 8.20 18.08
C SER A 139 19.73 8.49 19.55
N THR A 140 18.77 9.37 19.84
CA THR A 140 18.36 9.70 21.22
C THR A 140 17.56 8.57 21.88
N SER A 141 16.81 7.80 21.08
CA SER A 141 15.96 6.70 21.57
C SER A 141 16.58 5.31 21.42
N GLY A 142 17.68 5.18 20.67
CA GLY A 142 18.24 3.90 20.24
C GLY A 142 17.39 3.15 19.20
N ARG A 143 16.25 3.73 18.76
CA ARG A 143 15.33 3.14 17.79
C ARG A 143 15.21 4.00 16.54
N THR A 144 14.83 3.37 15.44
CA THR A 144 14.49 4.04 14.19
C THR A 144 13.39 3.29 13.45
N ILE A 145 12.70 3.95 12.54
CA ILE A 145 11.71 3.33 11.67
C ILE A 145 12.41 2.89 10.39
N VAL A 146 12.31 1.62 10.05
CA VAL A 146 12.79 1.08 8.77
C VAL A 146 11.60 0.99 7.82
N ASN A 147 11.55 1.88 6.84
CA ASN A 147 10.73 1.67 5.65
C ASN A 147 11.40 0.61 4.77
N THR A 148 10.72 -0.52 4.56
CA THR A 148 11.31 -1.69 3.90
C THR A 148 11.28 -1.61 2.38
N GLU A 149 10.32 -0.89 1.80
CA GLU A 149 10.00 -0.94 0.37
C GLU A 149 9.88 -2.40 -0.11
N TRP A 150 9.21 -3.26 0.69
CA TRP A 150 9.22 -4.73 0.51
C TRP A 150 8.65 -5.21 -0.83
N GLY A 151 7.99 -4.33 -1.60
CA GLY A 151 7.39 -4.66 -2.88
C GLY A 151 8.44 -5.17 -3.87
N ALA A 152 9.69 -4.73 -3.71
CA ALA A 152 10.84 -5.13 -4.51
C ALA A 152 11.38 -6.54 -4.16
N PHE A 153 10.91 -7.19 -3.09
CA PHE A 153 11.32 -8.55 -2.75
C PHE A 153 10.98 -9.52 -3.90
N SER A 154 11.88 -10.46 -4.19
CA SER A 154 11.73 -11.35 -5.35
C SER A 154 12.22 -12.78 -5.13
N ASN A 155 12.84 -13.07 -3.99
CA ASN A 155 13.47 -14.35 -3.75
C ASN A 155 12.46 -15.40 -3.23
N GLY A 156 12.50 -16.62 -3.74
CA GLY A 156 11.69 -17.73 -3.22
C GLY A 156 10.17 -17.61 -3.44
N LEU A 157 9.72 -16.72 -4.34
CA LEU A 157 8.30 -16.54 -4.63
C LEU A 157 7.78 -17.63 -5.59
N PRO A 158 6.58 -18.20 -5.33
CA PRO A 158 5.98 -19.25 -6.16
C PRO A 158 5.33 -18.67 -7.42
N LEU A 159 6.15 -18.11 -8.33
CA LEU A 159 5.68 -17.45 -9.55
C LEU A 159 5.18 -18.46 -10.59
N THR A 160 4.02 -18.19 -11.17
CA THR A 160 3.41 -18.94 -12.27
C THR A 160 3.77 -18.34 -13.64
N GLU A 161 3.33 -18.94 -14.74
CA GLU A 161 3.47 -18.32 -16.07
C GLU A 161 2.76 -16.95 -16.13
N PHE A 162 1.58 -16.84 -15.51
CA PHE A 162 0.77 -15.63 -15.50
C PHE A 162 1.45 -14.46 -14.79
N ASP A 163 2.17 -14.74 -13.70
CA ASP A 163 2.95 -13.72 -12.98
C ASP A 163 4.12 -13.23 -13.83
N ARG A 164 4.82 -14.14 -14.52
CA ARG A 164 5.99 -13.82 -15.36
C ARG A 164 5.61 -13.04 -16.61
N GLU A 165 4.53 -13.42 -17.28
CA GLU A 165 4.02 -12.71 -18.46
C GLU A 165 3.53 -11.31 -18.09
N MET A 166 2.77 -11.18 -16.99
CA MET A 166 2.34 -9.89 -16.48
C MET A 166 3.52 -8.99 -16.11
N ASP A 167 4.56 -9.55 -15.48
CA ASP A 167 5.78 -8.81 -15.17
C ASP A 167 6.51 -8.34 -16.44
N ALA A 168 6.67 -9.22 -17.44
CA ALA A 168 7.33 -8.91 -18.71
C ALA A 168 6.64 -7.78 -19.48
N GLU A 169 5.31 -7.70 -19.43
CA GLU A 169 4.51 -6.67 -20.10
C GLU A 169 4.35 -5.38 -19.26
N SER A 170 4.81 -5.38 -18.00
CA SER A 170 4.68 -4.22 -17.12
C SER A 170 5.69 -3.11 -17.45
N ILE A 171 5.39 -1.88 -17.02
CA ILE A 171 6.29 -0.72 -17.16
C ILE A 171 7.65 -0.88 -16.47
N ASN A 172 7.74 -1.83 -15.53
CA ASN A 172 8.90 -2.08 -14.67
C ASN A 172 9.17 -3.59 -14.57
N SER A 173 9.37 -4.24 -15.72
CA SER A 173 9.72 -5.67 -15.80
C SER A 173 10.96 -6.00 -14.96
N GLY A 174 10.90 -7.12 -14.24
CA GLY A 174 11.95 -7.57 -13.31
C GLY A 174 11.95 -6.83 -11.96
N GLU A 175 11.10 -5.83 -11.76
CA GLU A 175 10.98 -5.08 -10.51
C GLU A 175 9.63 -5.29 -9.83
N GLN A 176 9.56 -4.95 -8.53
CA GLN A 176 8.32 -4.98 -7.75
C GLN A 176 7.62 -6.36 -7.75
N ILE A 177 8.38 -7.44 -7.76
CA ILE A 177 7.86 -8.80 -7.93
C ILE A 177 6.91 -9.19 -6.78
N PHE A 178 7.28 -8.90 -5.53
CA PHE A 178 6.39 -9.17 -4.40
C PHE A 178 5.09 -8.36 -4.49
N GLU A 179 5.18 -7.07 -4.80
CA GLU A 179 4.01 -6.21 -5.02
C GLU A 179 3.08 -6.78 -6.11
N LYS A 180 3.66 -7.19 -7.26
CA LYS A 180 2.94 -7.82 -8.37
C LYS A 180 2.22 -9.11 -7.96
N THR A 181 2.70 -9.81 -6.94
CA THR A 181 2.08 -11.05 -6.48
C THR A 181 0.96 -10.87 -5.45
N ILE A 182 0.97 -9.78 -4.67
CA ILE A 182 0.10 -9.64 -3.49
C ILE A 182 -0.82 -8.41 -3.51
N SER A 183 -0.53 -7.36 -4.28
CA SER A 183 -1.24 -6.08 -4.17
C SER A 183 -2.49 -5.99 -5.05
N GLY A 184 -3.39 -5.10 -4.66
CA GLY A 184 -4.69 -4.93 -5.31
C GLY A 184 -4.64 -4.44 -6.76
N MET A 185 -3.52 -3.90 -7.23
CA MET A 185 -3.36 -3.57 -8.66
C MET A 185 -3.32 -4.82 -9.54
N TYR A 186 -2.76 -5.92 -9.04
CA TYR A 186 -2.35 -7.05 -9.88
C TYR A 186 -3.19 -8.32 -9.70
N LEU A 187 -3.84 -8.52 -8.56
CA LEU A 187 -4.64 -9.74 -8.31
C LEU A 187 -5.69 -9.98 -9.41
N GLY A 188 -6.44 -8.93 -9.78
CA GLY A 188 -7.44 -9.01 -10.84
C GLY A 188 -6.85 -9.29 -12.23
N GLU A 189 -5.68 -8.74 -12.53
CA GLU A 189 -4.97 -8.99 -13.79
C GLU A 189 -4.45 -10.43 -13.89
N ILE A 190 -3.96 -10.99 -12.78
CA ILE A 190 -3.55 -12.40 -12.75
C ILE A 190 -4.75 -13.31 -12.96
N VAL A 191 -5.89 -13.03 -12.31
CA VAL A 191 -7.14 -13.76 -12.59
C VAL A 191 -7.52 -13.63 -14.05
N ARG A 192 -7.51 -12.42 -14.64
CA ARG A 192 -7.82 -12.20 -16.06
C ARG A 192 -6.96 -13.09 -16.97
N ARG A 193 -5.65 -13.16 -16.73
CA ARG A 193 -4.72 -14.01 -17.51
C ARG A 193 -5.05 -15.50 -17.40
N VAL A 194 -5.37 -15.99 -16.20
CA VAL A 194 -5.82 -17.37 -16.00
C VAL A 194 -7.10 -17.64 -16.79
N LEU A 195 -8.12 -16.77 -16.66
CA LEU A 195 -9.39 -16.94 -17.36
C LEU A 195 -9.22 -16.86 -18.88
N PHE A 196 -8.33 -15.98 -19.37
CA PHE A 196 -8.00 -15.87 -20.78
C PHE A 196 -7.42 -17.17 -21.33
N LYS A 197 -6.44 -17.75 -20.63
CA LYS A 197 -5.83 -19.04 -21.00
C LYS A 197 -6.86 -20.19 -20.99
N MET A 198 -7.76 -20.20 -20.00
CA MET A 198 -8.84 -21.20 -19.92
C MET A 198 -9.86 -21.04 -21.07
N ALA A 199 -10.15 -19.81 -21.47
CA ALA A 199 -10.99 -19.53 -22.63
C ALA A 199 -10.32 -19.95 -23.94
N GLU A 200 -9.03 -19.70 -24.13
CA GLU A 200 -8.26 -20.16 -25.29
C GLU A 200 -8.25 -21.68 -25.43
N ALA A 201 -8.20 -22.40 -24.30
CA ALA A 201 -8.28 -23.86 -24.27
C ALA A 201 -9.71 -24.40 -24.53
N GLY A 202 -10.71 -23.53 -24.73
CA GLY A 202 -12.13 -23.90 -24.90
C GLY A 202 -12.81 -24.40 -23.62
N ALA A 203 -12.19 -24.20 -22.46
CA ALA A 203 -12.59 -24.84 -21.21
C ALA A 203 -13.53 -24.00 -20.33
N LEU A 204 -13.79 -22.74 -20.67
CA LEU A 204 -14.51 -21.81 -19.78
C LEU A 204 -15.68 -21.04 -20.41
N PHE A 205 -15.51 -20.46 -21.61
CA PHE A 205 -16.51 -19.56 -22.21
C PHE A 205 -16.97 -19.98 -23.62
N GLY A 206 -16.80 -21.25 -23.99
CA GLY A 206 -17.17 -21.79 -25.30
C GLY A 206 -16.01 -21.80 -26.31
N GLU A 207 -16.33 -21.72 -27.60
CA GLU A 207 -15.35 -21.92 -28.69
C GLU A 207 -14.47 -20.70 -29.00
N SER A 208 -14.85 -19.50 -28.54
CA SER A 208 -14.10 -18.27 -28.81
C SER A 208 -13.76 -17.51 -27.53
N VAL A 209 -12.59 -16.87 -27.54
CA VAL A 209 -12.15 -16.01 -26.45
C VAL A 209 -12.92 -14.70 -26.50
N PRO A 210 -13.52 -14.25 -25.39
CA PRO A 210 -14.22 -12.96 -25.35
C PRO A 210 -13.24 -11.81 -25.57
N GLU A 211 -13.50 -10.95 -26.55
CA GLU A 211 -12.57 -9.88 -26.95
C GLU A 211 -12.18 -8.96 -25.78
N LYS A 212 -13.16 -8.58 -24.95
CA LYS A 212 -12.94 -7.74 -23.77
C LYS A 212 -11.98 -8.37 -22.75
N LEU A 213 -11.93 -9.69 -22.65
CA LEU A 213 -11.02 -10.38 -21.73
C LEU A 213 -9.54 -10.21 -22.13
N SER A 214 -9.27 -9.80 -23.37
CA SER A 214 -7.93 -9.47 -23.87
C SER A 214 -7.42 -8.12 -23.35
N ILE A 215 -8.28 -7.28 -22.79
CA ILE A 215 -7.93 -5.94 -22.33
C ILE A 215 -7.21 -6.05 -20.97
N PRO A 216 -5.93 -5.64 -20.86
CA PRO A 216 -5.20 -5.70 -19.60
C PRO A 216 -5.92 -4.90 -18.51
N PHE A 217 -5.92 -5.43 -17.29
CA PHE A 217 -6.53 -4.82 -16.09
C PHE A 217 -8.04 -4.56 -16.17
N VAL A 218 -8.75 -5.18 -17.12
CA VAL A 218 -10.23 -5.07 -17.21
C VAL A 218 -10.93 -5.65 -15.99
N LEU A 219 -10.36 -6.72 -15.40
CA LEU A 219 -10.81 -7.32 -14.15
C LEU A 219 -9.96 -6.80 -13.00
N ARG A 220 -10.59 -6.25 -11.97
CA ARG A 220 -9.92 -5.61 -10.84
C ARG A 220 -10.21 -6.34 -9.53
N THR A 221 -9.40 -6.05 -8.53
CA THR A 221 -9.55 -6.65 -7.19
C THR A 221 -10.92 -6.42 -6.54
N PRO A 222 -11.58 -5.24 -6.66
CA PRO A 222 -12.96 -5.09 -6.19
C PRO A 222 -13.95 -6.05 -6.85
N ASP A 223 -13.75 -6.36 -8.13
CA ASP A 223 -14.58 -7.31 -8.87
C ASP A 223 -14.38 -8.72 -8.30
N MET A 224 -13.15 -9.12 -7.99
CA MET A 224 -12.85 -10.37 -7.29
C MET A 224 -13.54 -10.44 -5.92
N SER A 225 -13.41 -9.40 -5.11
CA SER A 225 -14.01 -9.33 -3.77
C SER A 225 -15.54 -9.43 -3.84
N ALA A 226 -16.17 -8.76 -4.81
CA ALA A 226 -17.62 -8.84 -5.02
C ALA A 226 -18.05 -10.25 -5.47
N MET A 227 -17.32 -10.88 -6.40
CA MET A 227 -17.61 -12.25 -6.85
C MET A 227 -17.52 -13.27 -5.70
N GLN A 228 -16.55 -13.13 -4.79
CA GLN A 228 -16.38 -14.03 -3.65
C GLN A 228 -17.37 -13.79 -2.50
N GLN A 229 -18.06 -12.65 -2.50
CA GLN A 229 -19.12 -12.34 -1.54
C GLN A 229 -20.52 -12.72 -2.04
N ASP A 230 -20.62 -13.18 -3.29
CA ASP A 230 -21.87 -13.65 -3.87
C ASP A 230 -22.28 -15.00 -3.26
N ASN A 231 -23.32 -14.96 -2.42
CA ASN A 231 -23.92 -16.13 -1.80
C ASN A 231 -25.25 -16.55 -2.48
N SER A 232 -25.57 -15.99 -3.64
CA SER A 232 -26.76 -16.36 -4.40
C SER A 232 -26.62 -17.78 -4.96
N ARG A 233 -27.75 -18.47 -5.14
CA ARG A 233 -27.76 -19.87 -5.62
C ARG A 233 -27.11 -20.02 -7.00
N ASP A 234 -27.32 -19.03 -7.87
CA ASP A 234 -26.87 -19.05 -9.26
C ASP A 234 -25.66 -18.14 -9.52
N LEU A 235 -25.08 -17.55 -8.47
CA LEU A 235 -23.94 -16.63 -8.57
C LEU A 235 -24.21 -15.45 -9.52
N GLU A 236 -25.33 -14.75 -9.30
CA GLU A 236 -25.82 -13.68 -10.17
C GLU A 236 -24.85 -12.51 -10.29
N ALA A 237 -24.20 -12.11 -9.20
CA ALA A 237 -23.20 -11.03 -9.21
C ALA A 237 -21.96 -11.45 -9.99
N VAL A 238 -21.53 -12.72 -9.88
CA VAL A 238 -20.45 -13.27 -10.72
C VAL A 238 -20.83 -13.21 -12.20
N GLY A 239 -22.06 -13.59 -12.53
CA GLY A 239 -22.59 -13.48 -13.89
C GLY A 239 -22.55 -12.05 -14.42
N SER A 240 -23.04 -11.09 -13.65
CA SER A 240 -23.06 -9.65 -14.02
C SER A 240 -21.64 -9.11 -14.23
N ILE A 241 -20.72 -9.39 -13.31
CA ILE A 241 -19.33 -8.92 -13.39
C ILE A 241 -18.64 -9.51 -14.63
N LEU A 242 -18.84 -10.80 -14.92
CA LEU A 242 -18.30 -11.43 -16.12
C LEU A 242 -18.90 -10.86 -17.41
N TYR A 243 -20.18 -10.51 -17.40
CA TYR A 243 -20.80 -9.83 -18.53
C TYR A 243 -20.20 -8.43 -18.75
N ASP A 244 -20.01 -7.66 -17.68
CA ASP A 244 -19.47 -6.31 -17.78
C ASP A 244 -17.99 -6.32 -18.22
N ALA A 245 -17.17 -7.13 -17.55
CA ALA A 245 -15.72 -7.20 -17.74
C ALA A 245 -15.30 -7.99 -18.98
N ALA A 246 -16.00 -9.08 -19.31
CA ALA A 246 -15.63 -9.98 -20.42
C ALA A 246 -16.66 -10.03 -21.55
N GLY A 247 -17.88 -9.53 -21.37
CA GLY A 247 -18.94 -9.61 -22.39
C GLY A 247 -19.58 -10.99 -22.49
N VAL A 248 -19.47 -11.83 -21.45
CA VAL A 248 -19.90 -13.23 -21.50
C VAL A 248 -21.16 -13.47 -20.68
N ASN A 249 -22.13 -14.14 -21.29
CA ASN A 249 -23.23 -14.77 -20.57
C ASN A 249 -22.77 -16.14 -20.04
N SER A 250 -22.31 -16.17 -18.79
CA SER A 250 -21.78 -17.37 -18.15
C SER A 250 -22.87 -18.27 -17.58
N ASP A 251 -22.66 -19.59 -17.59
CA ASP A 251 -23.48 -20.54 -16.83
C ASP A 251 -22.96 -20.71 -15.39
N LEU A 252 -23.71 -21.46 -14.57
CA LEU A 252 -23.32 -21.70 -13.17
C LEU A 252 -22.01 -22.47 -13.02
N SER A 253 -21.66 -23.34 -13.97
CA SER A 253 -20.43 -24.12 -13.92
C SER A 253 -19.21 -23.21 -14.12
N ALA A 254 -19.25 -22.35 -15.15
CA ALA A 254 -18.21 -21.37 -15.42
C ALA A 254 -18.06 -20.40 -14.23
N ARG A 255 -19.16 -19.91 -13.65
CA ARG A 255 -19.12 -19.00 -12.49
C ARG A 255 -18.42 -19.62 -11.27
N LYS A 256 -18.65 -20.92 -11.00
CA LYS A 256 -17.97 -21.64 -9.91
C LYS A 256 -16.46 -21.73 -10.16
N ILE A 257 -16.06 -22.07 -11.38
CA ILE A 257 -14.64 -22.10 -11.77
C ILE A 257 -13.99 -20.73 -11.58
N VAL A 258 -14.67 -19.65 -11.98
CA VAL A 258 -14.16 -18.28 -11.77
C VAL A 258 -13.94 -17.98 -10.29
N ILE A 259 -14.88 -18.36 -9.41
CA ILE A 259 -14.69 -18.19 -7.96
C ILE A 259 -13.48 -18.98 -7.46
N GLU A 260 -13.27 -20.22 -7.91
CA GLU A 260 -12.12 -21.04 -7.52
C GLU A 260 -10.78 -20.41 -7.96
N VAL A 261 -10.73 -19.84 -9.16
CA VAL A 261 -9.57 -19.09 -9.64
C VAL A 261 -9.34 -17.84 -8.77
N CYS A 262 -10.39 -17.06 -8.50
CA CYS A 262 -10.30 -15.89 -7.62
C CYS A 262 -9.79 -16.27 -6.22
N ASP A 263 -10.28 -17.38 -5.66
CA ASP A 263 -9.87 -17.87 -4.34
C ASP A 263 -8.42 -18.31 -4.31
N THR A 264 -7.98 -19.02 -5.34
CA THR A 264 -6.58 -19.45 -5.47
C THR A 264 -5.63 -18.26 -5.47
N ILE A 265 -5.94 -17.21 -6.25
CA ILE A 265 -5.10 -16.01 -6.35
C ILE A 265 -5.17 -15.16 -5.07
N ALA A 266 -6.36 -14.97 -4.49
CA ALA A 266 -6.52 -14.23 -3.23
C ALA A 266 -5.83 -14.93 -2.06
N LYS A 267 -5.94 -16.26 -1.97
CA LYS A 267 -5.27 -17.08 -0.96
C LYS A 267 -3.77 -17.02 -1.09
N ARG A 268 -3.23 -17.14 -2.30
CA ARG A 268 -1.79 -16.96 -2.54
C ARG A 268 -1.33 -15.57 -2.06
N GLY A 269 -2.00 -14.51 -2.49
CA GLY A 269 -1.66 -13.13 -2.11
C GLY A 269 -1.69 -12.92 -0.60
N GLY A 270 -2.79 -13.29 0.06
CA GLY A 270 -2.95 -13.17 1.50
C GLY A 270 -1.89 -13.95 2.28
N ARG A 271 -1.62 -15.21 1.90
CA ARG A 271 -0.61 -16.03 2.57
C ARG A 271 0.81 -15.49 2.39
N LEU A 272 1.15 -14.98 1.20
CA LEU A 272 2.45 -14.35 0.95
C LEU A 272 2.60 -13.05 1.77
N ALA A 273 1.56 -12.22 1.84
CA ALA A 273 1.56 -11.03 2.69
C ALA A 273 1.74 -11.38 4.17
N GLY A 274 1.05 -12.42 4.65
CA GLY A 274 1.23 -12.95 6.01
C GLY A 274 2.65 -13.45 6.27
N ALA A 275 3.26 -14.15 5.31
CA ALA A 275 4.67 -14.56 5.42
C ALA A 275 5.63 -13.36 5.47
N GLY A 276 5.36 -12.29 4.73
CA GLY A 276 6.11 -11.03 4.81
C GLY A 276 6.06 -10.40 6.20
N ILE A 277 4.88 -10.36 6.81
CA ILE A 277 4.70 -9.89 8.20
C ILE A 277 5.51 -10.76 9.17
N VAL A 278 5.43 -12.09 9.03
CA VAL A 278 6.19 -13.02 9.89
C VAL A 278 7.69 -12.83 9.73
N GLY A 279 8.20 -12.60 8.52
CA GLY A 279 9.61 -12.30 8.29
C GLY A 279 10.09 -11.05 9.05
N ILE A 280 9.26 -10.00 9.08
CA ILE A 280 9.55 -8.78 9.88
C ILE A 280 9.54 -9.12 11.37
N LEU A 281 8.51 -9.82 11.86
CA LEU A 281 8.38 -10.18 13.28
C LEU A 281 9.56 -11.04 13.75
N GLN A 282 9.99 -12.03 12.95
CA GLN A 282 11.17 -12.85 13.24
C GLN A 282 12.46 -12.02 13.28
N LYS A 283 12.62 -11.06 12.36
CA LYS A 283 13.78 -10.14 12.36
C LYS A 283 13.83 -9.25 13.59
N MET A 284 12.67 -8.83 14.09
CA MET A 284 12.57 -8.02 15.30
C MET A 284 12.82 -8.85 16.57
N ASP A 285 12.35 -10.10 16.59
CA ASP A 285 12.55 -10.99 17.73
C ASP A 285 14.01 -11.34 17.95
N SER A 286 14.78 -11.56 16.87
CA SER A 286 16.21 -11.86 16.96
C SER A 286 17.02 -10.77 17.66
N GLU A 287 16.55 -9.51 17.63
CA GLU A 287 17.25 -8.35 18.21
C GLU A 287 16.66 -7.90 19.55
N SER A 288 15.34 -8.01 19.72
CA SER A 288 14.61 -7.36 20.82
C SER A 288 13.73 -8.30 21.63
N SER A 289 13.74 -9.61 21.34
CA SER A 289 12.92 -10.63 22.01
C SER A 289 11.46 -10.19 22.18
N ILE A 290 10.80 -9.91 21.05
CA ILE A 290 9.42 -9.42 21.02
C ILE A 290 8.41 -10.55 21.25
N PHE A 291 8.79 -11.80 20.97
CA PHE A 291 7.94 -12.97 21.24
C PHE A 291 7.80 -13.15 22.75
N GLY A 292 6.60 -12.85 23.27
CA GLY A 292 6.29 -12.82 24.70
C GLY A 292 5.68 -11.50 25.18
N LYS A 293 5.66 -10.48 24.31
CA LYS A 293 4.95 -9.21 24.55
C LYS A 293 3.92 -8.99 23.46
N ARG A 294 2.83 -8.30 23.81
CA ARG A 294 1.85 -7.85 22.81
C ARG A 294 2.58 -7.00 21.77
N THR A 295 2.41 -7.38 20.50
CA THR A 295 2.98 -6.68 19.35
C THR A 295 1.86 -6.44 18.36
N VAL A 296 1.68 -5.18 17.97
CA VAL A 296 0.60 -4.78 17.07
C VAL A 296 1.16 -4.50 15.68
N VAL A 297 0.48 -5.07 14.69
CA VAL A 297 0.67 -4.82 13.26
C VAL A 297 -0.49 -3.96 12.78
N ALA A 298 -0.21 -2.68 12.53
CA ALA A 298 -1.17 -1.74 11.99
C ALA A 298 -1.33 -1.94 10.47
N MET A 299 -2.53 -2.22 10.02
CA MET A 299 -2.85 -2.47 8.62
C MET A 299 -3.65 -1.29 8.06
N ASP A 300 -3.33 -0.83 6.86
CA ASP A 300 -4.15 0.13 6.10
C ASP A 300 -4.17 -0.27 4.61
N GLY A 301 -5.06 0.34 3.84
CA GLY A 301 -5.24 0.12 2.41
C GLY A 301 -6.50 -0.67 2.05
N GLY A 302 -7.08 -0.30 0.90
CA GLY A 302 -8.39 -0.80 0.48
C GLY A 302 -8.49 -2.31 0.23
N LEU A 303 -7.36 -2.99 -0.07
CA LEU A 303 -7.36 -4.45 -0.20
C LEU A 303 -7.55 -5.10 1.17
N TYR A 304 -6.83 -4.64 2.20
CA TYR A 304 -7.05 -5.12 3.56
C TYR A 304 -8.42 -4.72 4.10
N GLU A 305 -8.87 -3.48 3.86
CA GLU A 305 -10.13 -2.94 4.37
C GLU A 305 -11.36 -3.64 3.79
N HIS A 306 -11.39 -3.87 2.47
CA HIS A 306 -12.62 -4.26 1.75
C HIS A 306 -12.60 -5.68 1.18
N TYR A 307 -11.57 -6.48 1.43
CA TYR A 307 -11.49 -7.86 0.97
C TYR A 307 -11.38 -8.87 2.14
N PRO A 308 -12.53 -9.27 2.75
CA PRO A 308 -12.54 -10.11 3.96
C PRO A 308 -11.82 -11.46 3.80
N GLN A 309 -11.99 -12.12 2.66
CA GLN A 309 -11.35 -13.41 2.36
C GLN A 309 -9.83 -13.29 2.32
N TYR A 310 -9.31 -12.25 1.65
CA TYR A 310 -7.87 -11.96 1.63
C TYR A 310 -7.34 -11.69 3.04
N ARG A 311 -8.04 -10.86 3.83
CA ARG A 311 -7.69 -10.57 5.23
C ARG A 311 -7.59 -11.86 6.06
N ARG A 312 -8.57 -12.76 5.91
CA ARG A 312 -8.57 -14.06 6.58
C ARG A 312 -7.34 -14.89 6.19
N TYR A 313 -7.04 -15.02 4.90
CA TYR A 313 -5.88 -15.79 4.44
C TYR A 313 -4.54 -15.27 4.96
N LEU A 314 -4.42 -13.94 5.09
CA LEU A 314 -3.27 -13.31 5.72
C LEU A 314 -3.16 -13.67 7.21
N GLN A 315 -4.25 -13.52 7.97
CA GLN A 315 -4.27 -13.82 9.40
C GLN A 315 -4.04 -15.31 9.68
N ASP A 316 -4.62 -16.19 8.86
CA ASP A 316 -4.42 -17.64 8.91
C ASP A 316 -2.93 -17.97 8.69
N ALA A 317 -2.28 -17.34 7.71
CA ALA A 317 -0.85 -17.56 7.45
C ALA A 317 0.04 -17.08 8.60
N VAL A 318 -0.23 -15.90 9.18
CA VAL A 318 0.53 -15.40 10.34
C VAL A 318 0.39 -16.37 11.52
N THR A 319 -0.83 -16.84 11.78
CA THR A 319 -1.13 -17.78 12.87
C THR A 319 -0.42 -19.13 12.67
N GLU A 320 -0.49 -19.67 11.45
CA GLU A 320 0.12 -20.95 11.08
C GLU A 320 1.66 -20.90 11.18
N LEU A 321 2.28 -19.85 10.65
CA LEU A 321 3.74 -19.73 10.58
C LEU A 321 4.39 -19.42 11.92
N LEU A 322 3.73 -18.68 12.81
CA LEU A 322 4.22 -18.39 14.17
C LEU A 322 3.90 -19.51 15.17
N GLY A 323 2.89 -20.32 14.89
CA GLY A 323 2.33 -21.28 15.85
C GLY A 323 1.42 -20.61 16.89
N SER A 324 0.60 -21.43 17.55
CA SER A 324 -0.51 -20.97 18.41
C SER A 324 -0.09 -20.18 19.64
N GLU A 325 1.12 -20.39 20.16
CA GLU A 325 1.57 -19.70 21.37
C GLU A 325 2.10 -18.30 21.08
N ILE A 326 2.90 -18.14 20.02
CA ILE A 326 3.46 -16.84 19.65
C ILE A 326 2.38 -15.94 19.05
N SER A 327 1.49 -16.49 18.21
CA SER A 327 0.45 -15.73 17.54
C SER A 327 -0.55 -15.06 18.49
N LYS A 328 -0.77 -15.60 19.70
CA LYS A 328 -1.61 -14.97 20.75
C LYS A 328 -1.15 -13.57 21.13
N ASN A 329 0.14 -13.28 21.00
CA ASN A 329 0.71 -11.99 21.32
C ASN A 329 0.75 -11.04 20.12
N ILE A 330 0.38 -11.50 18.92
CA ILE A 330 0.37 -10.68 17.70
C ILE A 330 -1.05 -10.22 17.43
N VAL A 331 -1.25 -8.91 17.44
CA VAL A 331 -2.53 -8.28 17.11
C VAL A 331 -2.40 -7.62 15.75
N ILE A 332 -3.26 -8.00 14.80
CA ILE A 332 -3.32 -7.38 13.48
C ILE A 332 -4.60 -6.54 13.41
N GLU A 333 -4.45 -5.22 13.38
CA GLU A 333 -5.57 -4.29 13.47
C GLU A 333 -5.63 -3.35 12.27
N HIS A 334 -6.81 -2.83 11.99
CA HIS A 334 -7.02 -1.86 10.92
C HIS A 334 -6.82 -0.44 11.45
N SER A 335 -5.82 0.27 10.96
CA SER A 335 -5.53 1.67 11.27
C SER A 335 -6.06 2.58 10.16
N LYS A 336 -7.35 2.91 10.22
CA LYS A 336 -8.00 3.75 9.21
C LYS A 336 -7.39 5.15 9.14
N ASP A 337 -7.05 5.60 7.93
CA ASP A 337 -6.44 6.92 7.66
C ASP A 337 -5.12 7.14 8.42
N GLY A 338 -4.36 6.06 8.63
CA GLY A 338 -3.07 6.14 9.32
C GLY A 338 -2.09 7.06 8.58
N SER A 339 -2.12 7.05 7.25
CA SER A 339 -1.23 7.90 6.43
C SER A 339 -1.54 9.40 6.49
N GLY A 340 -2.80 9.80 6.69
CA GLY A 340 -3.21 11.20 6.85
C GLY A 340 -2.92 11.72 8.25
N ILE A 341 -3.52 11.09 9.26
CA ILE A 341 -3.35 11.46 10.68
C ILE A 341 -1.89 11.34 11.10
N GLY A 342 -1.23 10.24 10.73
CA GLY A 342 0.17 10.02 11.06
C GLY A 342 1.11 11.05 10.46
N ALA A 343 0.85 11.53 9.24
CA ALA A 343 1.64 12.60 8.66
C ALA A 343 1.44 13.92 9.40
N ALA A 344 0.22 14.24 9.82
CA ALA A 344 -0.06 15.41 10.64
C ALA A 344 0.64 15.32 12.01
N LEU A 345 0.64 14.16 12.66
CA LEU A 345 1.36 13.92 13.92
C LEU A 345 2.88 14.03 13.75
N LEU A 346 3.43 13.51 12.66
CA LEU A 346 4.85 13.63 12.34
C LEU A 346 5.24 15.08 12.03
N ALA A 347 4.38 15.83 11.34
CA ALA A 347 4.58 17.28 11.16
C ALA A 347 4.53 18.02 12.48
N ALA A 348 3.59 17.69 13.37
CA ALA A 348 3.48 18.29 14.70
C ALA A 348 4.74 18.04 15.53
N THR A 349 5.21 16.80 15.63
CA THR A 349 6.44 16.45 16.40
C THR A 349 7.73 17.03 15.83
N ASN A 350 7.70 17.52 14.59
CA ASN A 350 8.82 18.20 13.93
C ASN A 350 8.48 19.67 13.63
N SER A 351 7.55 20.23 14.40
CA SER A 351 7.16 21.63 14.26
C SER A 351 8.35 22.55 14.45
N LYS A 352 8.40 23.63 13.68
CA LYS A 352 9.37 24.72 13.91
C LYS A 352 9.00 25.60 15.10
N TYR A 353 7.81 25.41 15.67
CA TYR A 353 7.33 26.12 16.84
C TYR A 353 7.57 25.27 18.08
N ASP A 354 8.07 25.88 19.15
CA ASP A 354 8.28 25.17 20.41
C ASP A 354 6.96 24.55 20.91
N HIS A 355 7.08 23.31 21.40
CA HIS A 355 6.04 22.66 22.17
C HIS A 355 6.12 23.22 23.60
N ASP A 356 5.17 24.08 23.97
CA ASP A 356 4.90 24.35 25.38
C ASP A 356 4.42 23.01 25.99
N LEU A 357 5.35 22.26 26.60
CA LEU A 357 5.07 21.03 27.35
C LEU A 357 4.53 21.35 28.74
#